data_AF-W4L9Z6-F1
#
_entry.id   AF-W4L9Z6-F1
#
_cell.length_a   1.000
_cell.length_b   1.000
_cell.length_c   1.000
_cell.angle_alpha   90.00
_cell.angle_beta   90.00
_cell.angle_gamma   90.00
#
_symmetry.space_group_name_H-M   'P 1'
#
loop_
_entity.id
_entity.type
_entity.pdbx_description
1 polymer ?
#
loop_
_entity_poly.entity_id
_entity_poly.type
_entity_poly.pdbx_seq_one_letter_code
_entity_poly.pdbx_strand_id
1 'polypeptide(L)'
;MSIDLLTGDPVEKFGFDPAELRAKYLYERDKRLREDGNEQYREITGELATYDDDPYTERIERDPLHDEVQAAIIGGGFGGLLMGGRLREAGFNNIRVIEKAGDFGGTWYWNRYPGAMCDVESYCYLPLLEELNYMPKHKYSYAPEIFEHSKAIARHYNLYENACLQTGVTELRWDDASGRWVIRTDRGDCFKAQFVAMANGPLNRPKLPGIPGITSFKGE
;
A
#
# COMPACT_ATOMS: atom_id res chain seq x y z
N MET A 1 36.34 21.94 -7.74
CA MET A 1 36.06 22.96 -8.78
C MET A 1 34.93 23.82 -8.21
N SER A 2 35.29 24.94 -7.57
CA SER A 2 34.35 25.86 -6.92
C SER A 2 33.74 26.71 -8.02
N ILE A 3 32.44 26.56 -8.31
CA ILE A 3 31.75 27.44 -9.25
C ILE A 3 31.46 28.73 -8.48
N ASP A 4 32.12 29.83 -8.88
CA ASP A 4 31.79 31.19 -8.47
C ASP A 4 30.35 31.51 -8.92
N LEU A 5 29.38 31.19 -8.06
CA LEU A 5 27.96 31.50 -8.24
C LEU A 5 27.62 32.93 -7.76
N LEU A 6 28.59 33.68 -7.22
CA LEU A 6 28.37 34.89 -6.43
C LEU A 6 28.85 36.20 -7.08
N THR A 7 29.18 36.21 -8.37
CA THR A 7 29.41 37.48 -9.08
C THR A 7 28.15 37.87 -9.84
N GLY A 8 27.42 38.85 -9.30
CA GLY A 8 26.19 39.43 -9.86
C GLY A 8 25.03 39.46 -8.87
N ASP A 9 24.13 40.44 -8.98
CA ASP A 9 22.91 40.50 -8.17
C ASP A 9 22.04 39.25 -8.44
N PRO A 10 21.76 38.41 -7.42
CA PRO A 10 20.92 37.22 -7.58
C PRO A 10 19.54 37.54 -8.16
N VAL A 11 18.99 38.72 -7.84
CA VAL A 11 17.69 39.16 -8.34
C VAL A 11 17.75 39.41 -9.84
N GLU A 12 18.81 40.02 -10.35
CA GLU A 12 19.01 40.22 -11.80
C GLU A 12 19.20 38.89 -12.54
N LYS A 13 19.87 37.91 -11.90
CA LYS A 13 20.18 36.62 -12.53
C LYS A 13 19.01 35.64 -12.55
N PHE A 14 18.22 35.58 -11.48
CA PHE A 14 17.19 34.56 -11.28
C PHE A 14 15.76 35.13 -11.30
N GLY A 15 15.59 36.46 -11.25
CA GLY A 15 14.29 37.11 -11.12
C GLY A 15 13.71 37.04 -9.70
N PHE A 16 14.46 36.55 -8.72
CA PHE A 16 14.13 36.52 -7.29
C PHE A 16 15.40 36.42 -6.44
N ASP A 17 15.32 36.74 -5.14
CA ASP A 17 16.40 36.51 -4.18
C ASP A 17 16.29 35.08 -3.58
N PRO A 18 17.24 34.16 -3.86
CA PRO A 18 17.23 32.82 -3.29
C PRO A 18 17.35 32.81 -1.75
N ALA A 19 18.00 33.81 -1.15
CA ALA A 19 18.13 33.92 0.29
C ALA A 19 16.79 34.27 0.95
N GLU A 20 16.03 35.19 0.36
CA GLU A 20 14.67 35.53 0.80
C GLU A 20 13.72 34.32 0.68
N LEU A 21 13.75 33.60 -0.45
CA LEU A 21 12.95 32.38 -0.64
C LEU A 21 13.29 31.32 0.41
N ARG A 22 14.57 31.11 0.69
CA ARG A 22 15.04 30.18 1.72
C ARG A 22 14.57 30.60 3.12
N ALA A 23 14.62 31.89 3.43
CA ALA A 23 14.11 32.42 4.69
C ALA A 23 12.61 32.19 4.84
N LYS A 24 11.84 32.37 3.76
CA LYS A 24 10.41 32.06 3.72
C LYS A 24 10.13 30.58 3.95
N TYR A 25 10.92 29.67 3.37
CA TYR A 25 10.81 28.23 3.63
C TYR A 25 11.07 27.86 5.09
N LEU A 26 12.12 28.43 5.69
CA LEU A 26 12.41 28.21 7.12
C LEU A 26 11.27 28.71 8.00
N TYR A 27 10.75 29.92 7.72
CA TYR A 27 9.62 30.48 8.46
C TYR A 27 8.35 29.59 8.38
N GLU A 28 8.00 29.06 7.20
CA GLU A 28 6.82 28.18 7.07
C GLU A 28 7.04 26.79 7.69
N ARG A 29 8.26 26.26 7.67
CA ARG A 29 8.64 25.04 8.40
C ARG A 29 8.47 25.24 9.91
N ASP A 30 9.01 26.33 10.45
CA ASP A 30 9.08 26.57 11.89
C ASP A 30 7.70 26.73 12.54
N LYS A 31 6.69 27.21 11.78
CA LYS A 31 5.28 27.22 12.23
C LYS A 31 4.71 25.83 12.57
N ARG A 32 5.28 24.77 11.99
CA ARG A 32 4.74 23.40 12.02
C ARG A 32 5.70 22.41 12.66
N LEU A 33 6.87 22.87 13.13
CA LEU A 33 7.74 22.05 13.95
C LEU A 33 7.03 21.74 15.27
N ARG A 34 6.92 20.46 15.60
CA ARG A 34 6.34 20.00 16.86
C ARG A 34 7.34 19.09 17.56
N GLU A 35 7.46 19.26 18.87
CA GLU A 35 8.35 18.45 19.70
C GLU A 35 7.87 17.00 19.85
N ASP A 36 6.56 16.77 19.76
CA ASP A 36 5.93 15.45 19.84
C ASP A 36 6.04 14.62 18.54
N GLY A 37 6.59 15.17 17.46
CA GLY A 37 6.98 14.41 16.28
C GLY A 37 5.89 13.45 15.75
N ASN A 38 6.18 12.16 15.68
CA ASN A 38 5.22 11.15 15.23
C ASN A 38 4.12 10.81 16.26
N GLU A 39 4.34 11.14 17.54
CA GLU A 39 3.39 10.88 18.63
C GLU A 39 2.14 11.78 18.56
N GLN A 40 2.16 12.81 17.68
CA GLN A 40 0.98 13.62 17.38
C GLN A 40 -0.16 12.82 16.72
N TYR A 41 0.15 11.66 16.14
CA TYR A 41 -0.82 10.77 15.50
C TYR A 41 -1.24 9.67 16.46
N ARG A 42 -2.53 9.31 16.41
CA ARG A 42 -3.06 8.22 17.22
C ARG A 42 -3.20 6.96 16.38
N GLU A 43 -2.82 5.83 16.97
CA GLU A 43 -3.18 4.53 16.43
C GLU A 43 -4.70 4.34 16.50
N ILE A 44 -5.24 3.67 15.49
CA ILE A 44 -6.66 3.38 15.37
C ILE A 44 -6.98 2.19 16.28
N THR A 45 -7.28 2.49 17.54
CA THR A 45 -7.55 1.51 18.60
C THR A 45 -8.78 1.93 19.42
N GLY A 46 -9.35 1.01 20.20
CA GLY A 46 -10.50 1.28 21.07
C GLY A 46 -11.73 1.71 20.28
N GLU A 47 -12.35 2.84 20.66
CA GLU A 47 -13.56 3.40 20.01
C GLU A 47 -13.33 3.76 18.53
N LEU A 48 -12.08 3.94 18.11
CA LEU A 48 -11.73 4.27 16.73
C LEU A 48 -11.37 3.03 15.91
N ALA A 49 -11.26 1.84 16.51
CA ALA A 49 -10.83 0.61 15.83
C ALA A 49 -11.63 0.31 14.54
N THR A 50 -12.90 0.70 14.50
CA THR A 50 -13.79 0.53 13.35
C THR A 50 -13.32 1.23 12.08
N TYR A 51 -12.46 2.25 12.18
CA TYR A 51 -11.87 2.92 11.01
C TYR A 51 -10.79 2.08 10.31
N ASP A 52 -10.38 0.96 10.89
CA ASP A 52 -9.46 -0.01 10.27
C ASP A 52 -10.19 -1.25 9.70
N ASP A 53 -11.53 -1.31 9.86
CA ASP A 53 -12.38 -2.36 9.30
C ASP A 53 -12.57 -2.18 7.79
N ASP A 54 -12.94 -3.26 7.10
CA ASP A 54 -13.28 -3.24 5.68
C ASP A 54 -14.76 -2.88 5.47
N PRO A 55 -15.09 -1.67 4.98
CA PRO A 55 -16.47 -1.26 4.77
C PRO A 55 -17.07 -1.80 3.46
N TYR A 56 -16.27 -2.49 2.62
CA TYR A 56 -16.67 -2.84 1.26
C TYR A 56 -17.07 -4.31 1.09
N THR A 57 -16.81 -5.14 2.09
CA THR A 57 -17.15 -6.57 2.02
C THR A 57 -17.58 -7.09 3.38
N GLU A 58 -18.47 -8.06 3.36
CA GLU A 58 -18.75 -8.86 4.54
C GLU A 58 -17.67 -9.91 4.74
N ARG A 59 -17.45 -10.27 6.00
CA ARG A 59 -16.50 -11.32 6.36
C ARG A 59 -16.99 -12.68 5.86
N ILE A 60 -16.19 -13.35 5.05
CA ILE A 60 -16.46 -14.71 4.56
C ILE A 60 -15.70 -15.70 5.44
N GLU A 61 -16.43 -16.61 6.09
CA GLU A 61 -15.83 -17.64 6.93
C GLU A 61 -15.15 -18.76 6.14
N ARG A 62 -14.01 -19.22 6.66
CA ARG A 62 -13.22 -20.35 6.14
C ARG A 62 -12.46 -21.01 7.28
N ASP A 63 -12.09 -22.28 7.09
CA ASP A 63 -11.23 -22.99 8.04
C ASP A 63 -9.79 -22.41 8.05
N PRO A 64 -9.11 -22.45 9.20
CA PRO A 64 -7.69 -22.11 9.29
C PRO A 64 -6.81 -23.04 8.44
N LEU A 65 -5.75 -22.46 7.85
CA LEU A 65 -4.81 -23.17 7.01
C LEU A 65 -3.56 -23.59 7.78
N HIS A 66 -3.15 -24.84 7.59
CA HIS A 66 -1.99 -25.45 8.26
C HIS A 66 -1.05 -26.19 7.28
N ASP A 67 -1.20 -25.93 5.99
CA ASP A 67 -0.47 -26.57 4.90
C ASP A 67 0.89 -25.91 4.62
N GLU A 68 1.51 -26.25 3.48
CA GLU A 68 2.77 -25.67 3.03
C GLU A 68 2.65 -25.17 1.58
N VAL A 69 3.15 -23.95 1.35
CA VAL A 69 3.24 -23.32 0.03
C VAL A 69 4.70 -23.11 -0.39
N GLN A 70 4.96 -22.99 -1.70
CA GLN A 70 6.31 -22.66 -2.16
C GLN A 70 6.63 -21.19 -1.86
N ALA A 71 5.73 -20.27 -2.22
CA ALA A 71 5.91 -18.85 -1.97
C ALA A 71 4.66 -18.22 -1.35
N ALA A 72 4.85 -17.44 -0.29
CA ALA A 72 3.83 -16.58 0.28
C ALA A 72 4.11 -15.11 -0.08
N ILE A 73 3.10 -14.41 -0.54
CA ILE A 73 3.15 -13.00 -0.94
C ILE A 73 2.24 -12.22 -0.01
N ILE A 74 2.77 -11.24 0.72
CA ILE A 74 2.01 -10.48 1.71
C ILE A 74 1.64 -9.13 1.11
N GLY A 75 0.37 -8.97 0.78
CA GLY A 75 -0.20 -7.84 0.06
C GLY A 75 -0.69 -8.23 -1.33
N GLY A 76 -1.94 -7.87 -1.63
CA GLY A 76 -2.64 -8.05 -2.91
C GLY A 76 -2.75 -6.76 -3.74
N GLY A 77 -1.96 -5.73 -3.42
CA GLY A 77 -1.77 -4.54 -4.27
C GLY A 77 -0.84 -4.81 -5.45
N PHE A 78 -0.50 -3.77 -6.22
CA PHE A 78 0.35 -3.91 -7.42
C PHE A 78 1.69 -4.61 -7.18
N GLY A 79 2.35 -4.37 -6.04
CA GLY A 79 3.59 -5.09 -5.71
C GLY A 79 3.38 -6.61 -5.62
N GLY A 80 2.30 -7.04 -4.97
CA GLY A 80 1.97 -8.46 -4.82
C GLY A 80 1.46 -9.08 -6.11
N LEU A 81 0.66 -8.34 -6.88
CA LEU A 81 0.20 -8.73 -8.20
C LEU A 81 1.35 -8.95 -9.18
N LEU A 82 2.31 -8.01 -9.22
CA LEU A 82 3.53 -8.13 -10.03
C LEU A 82 4.37 -9.32 -9.57
N MET A 83 4.60 -9.48 -8.26
CA MET A 83 5.34 -10.62 -7.73
C MET A 83 4.67 -11.95 -8.09
N GLY A 84 3.35 -12.05 -7.89
CA GLY A 84 2.58 -13.24 -8.23
C GLY A 84 2.62 -13.55 -9.72
N GLY A 85 2.43 -12.54 -10.56
CA GLY A 85 2.52 -12.69 -12.02
C GLY A 85 3.89 -13.18 -12.48
N ARG A 86 4.98 -12.56 -12.00
CA ARG A 86 6.34 -12.98 -12.36
C ARG A 86 6.69 -14.38 -11.82
N LEU A 87 6.18 -14.76 -10.64
CA LEU A 87 6.35 -16.13 -10.13
C LEU A 87 5.61 -17.16 -10.99
N ARG A 88 4.37 -16.85 -11.42
CA ARG A 88 3.61 -17.71 -12.33
C ARG A 88 4.33 -17.88 -13.67
N GLU A 89 4.86 -16.79 -14.25
CA GLU A 89 5.68 -16.85 -15.47
C GLU A 89 6.95 -17.68 -15.30
N ALA A 90 7.56 -17.64 -14.11
CA ALA A 90 8.71 -18.47 -13.76
C ALA A 90 8.36 -19.94 -13.45
N GLY A 91 7.09 -20.34 -13.57
CA GLY A 91 6.65 -21.72 -13.39
C GLY A 91 6.32 -22.12 -11.94
N PHE A 92 6.23 -21.16 -11.02
CA PHE A 92 5.76 -21.44 -9.66
C PHE A 92 4.25 -21.65 -9.65
N ASN A 93 3.81 -22.82 -9.19
CA ASN A 93 2.39 -23.17 -9.18
C ASN A 93 1.75 -23.10 -7.79
N ASN A 94 2.54 -23.32 -6.73
CA ASN A 94 2.07 -23.29 -5.35
C ASN A 94 2.44 -21.97 -4.68
N ILE A 95 1.76 -20.90 -5.10
CA ILE A 95 1.89 -19.55 -4.52
C ILE A 95 0.63 -19.20 -3.73
N ARG A 96 0.78 -18.44 -2.65
CA ARG A 96 -0.34 -17.91 -1.86
C ARG A 96 -0.19 -16.42 -1.66
N VAL A 97 -1.21 -15.65 -2.04
CA VAL A 97 -1.28 -14.22 -1.73
C VAL A 97 -2.12 -14.04 -0.48
N ILE A 98 -1.62 -13.31 0.51
CA ILE A 98 -2.34 -12.95 1.73
C ILE A 98 -2.64 -11.46 1.69
N GLU A 99 -3.91 -11.08 1.79
CA GLU A 99 -4.37 -9.70 1.70
C GLU A 99 -5.44 -9.45 2.77
N LYS A 100 -5.32 -8.32 3.48
CA LYS A 100 -6.27 -7.91 4.52
C LYS A 100 -7.60 -7.46 3.90
N ALA A 101 -7.57 -6.88 2.71
CA ALA A 101 -8.75 -6.48 1.96
C ALA A 101 -9.61 -7.66 1.50
N GLY A 102 -10.89 -7.38 1.24
CA GLY A 102 -11.81 -8.31 0.61
C GLY A 102 -11.54 -8.69 -0.84
N ASP A 103 -10.63 -8.01 -1.53
CA ASP A 103 -10.24 -8.29 -2.92
C ASP A 103 -8.83 -7.74 -3.19
N PHE A 104 -8.27 -8.05 -4.36
CA PHE A 104 -7.01 -7.48 -4.83
C PHE A 104 -7.12 -5.97 -5.10
N GLY A 105 -5.98 -5.27 -5.11
CA GLY A 105 -5.89 -3.85 -5.48
C GLY A 105 -5.18 -2.99 -4.44
N GLY A 106 -5.05 -3.47 -3.20
CA GLY A 106 -4.33 -2.76 -2.13
C GLY A 106 -4.86 -1.33 -1.98
N THR A 107 -4.01 -0.33 -2.20
CA THR A 107 -4.41 1.09 -2.18
C THR A 107 -5.70 1.36 -2.95
N TRP A 108 -5.88 0.75 -4.13
CA TRP A 108 -7.04 0.98 -5.00
C TRP A 108 -8.27 0.16 -4.61
N TYR A 109 -8.11 -0.85 -3.76
CA TYR A 109 -9.22 -1.49 -3.07
C TYR A 109 -9.74 -0.57 -1.96
N TRP A 110 -8.85 -0.05 -1.11
CA TRP A 110 -9.21 0.69 0.10
C TRP A 110 -9.68 2.12 -0.18
N ASN A 111 -9.07 2.81 -1.15
CA ASN A 111 -9.35 4.24 -1.39
C ASN A 111 -10.41 4.42 -2.46
N ARG A 112 -11.69 4.49 -2.03
CA ARG A 112 -12.84 4.71 -2.93
C ARG A 112 -13.58 6.04 -2.67
N TYR A 113 -12.89 7.02 -2.08
CA TYR A 113 -13.48 8.34 -1.87
C TYR A 113 -13.78 9.03 -3.22
N PRO A 114 -14.80 9.90 -3.30
CA PRO A 114 -15.17 10.57 -4.54
C PRO A 114 -14.00 11.36 -5.15
N GLY A 115 -13.71 11.11 -6.42
CA GLY A 115 -12.63 11.79 -7.15
C GLY A 115 -11.23 11.19 -6.96
N ALA A 116 -11.09 10.07 -6.25
CA ALA A 116 -9.81 9.36 -6.15
C ALA A 116 -9.26 8.99 -7.55
N MET A 117 -7.99 9.33 -7.80
CA MET A 117 -7.26 9.09 -9.05
C MET A 117 -5.76 8.97 -8.78
N CYS A 118 -5.01 8.39 -9.72
CA CYS A 118 -3.54 8.45 -9.68
C CYS A 118 -3.03 9.85 -10.05
N ASP A 119 -1.85 10.20 -9.56
CA ASP A 119 -1.14 11.45 -9.84
C ASP A 119 -0.03 11.30 -10.89
N VAL A 120 0.32 10.05 -11.23
CA VAL A 120 1.22 9.67 -12.33
C VAL A 120 0.41 9.30 -13.56
N GLU A 121 0.93 9.61 -14.75
CA GLU A 121 0.27 9.24 -16.01
C GLU A 121 -0.01 7.74 -16.08
N SER A 122 -1.24 7.36 -16.45
CA SER A 122 -1.72 5.99 -16.37
C SER A 122 -0.89 4.99 -17.16
N TYR A 123 -0.36 5.39 -18.32
CA TYR A 123 0.48 4.54 -19.17
C TYR A 123 1.84 4.22 -18.53
N CYS A 124 2.27 5.01 -17.55
CA CYS A 124 3.48 4.78 -16.76
C CYS A 124 3.18 4.11 -15.41
N TYR A 125 1.99 4.36 -14.85
CA TYR A 125 1.62 3.92 -13.51
C TYR A 125 0.98 2.53 -13.48
N LEU A 126 0.08 2.23 -14.42
CA LEU A 126 -0.61 0.95 -14.44
C LEU A 126 0.35 -0.15 -14.93
N PRO A 127 0.57 -1.20 -14.13
CA PRO A 127 1.47 -2.28 -14.53
C PRO A 127 0.80 -3.18 -15.57
N LEU A 128 1.60 -3.88 -16.37
CA LEU A 128 1.15 -4.99 -17.21
C LEU A 128 0.12 -4.60 -18.30
N LEU A 129 0.21 -3.38 -18.82
CA LEU A 129 -0.70 -2.89 -19.86
C LEU A 129 -0.58 -3.71 -21.15
N GLU A 130 0.63 -4.08 -21.55
CA GLU A 130 0.88 -4.88 -22.76
C GLU A 130 0.40 -6.32 -22.57
N GLU A 131 0.74 -6.96 -21.44
CA GLU A 131 0.33 -8.33 -21.12
C GLU A 131 -1.20 -8.50 -21.07
N LEU A 132 -1.92 -7.44 -20.66
CA LEU A 132 -3.38 -7.41 -20.62
C LEU A 132 -4.02 -6.82 -21.89
N ASN A 133 -3.22 -6.34 -22.85
CA ASN A 133 -3.70 -5.57 -24.00
C ASN A 133 -4.70 -4.48 -23.59
N TYR A 134 -4.34 -3.70 -22.56
CA TYR A 134 -5.21 -2.71 -21.96
C TYR A 134 -4.72 -1.28 -22.26
N MET A 135 -5.65 -0.41 -22.64
CA MET A 135 -5.41 1.01 -22.85
C MET A 135 -6.20 1.82 -21.80
N PRO A 136 -5.53 2.52 -20.88
CA PRO A 136 -6.18 3.42 -19.93
C PRO A 136 -7.07 4.46 -20.63
N LYS A 137 -8.27 4.69 -20.10
CA LYS A 137 -9.28 5.60 -20.66
C LYS A 137 -8.93 7.07 -20.49
N HIS A 138 -8.13 7.38 -19.48
CA HIS A 138 -7.73 8.74 -19.13
C HIS A 138 -6.21 8.82 -19.02
N LYS A 139 -5.68 10.04 -19.21
CA LYS A 139 -4.27 10.33 -18.94
C LYS A 139 -3.89 10.05 -17.48
N TYR A 140 -4.84 10.28 -16.57
CA TYR A 140 -4.75 9.92 -15.15
C TYR A 140 -6.01 9.13 -14.76
N SER A 141 -5.83 7.88 -14.35
CA SER A 141 -6.93 6.94 -14.13
C SER A 141 -7.60 7.17 -12.77
N TYR A 142 -8.92 7.05 -12.76
CA TYR A 142 -9.71 7.09 -11.54
C TYR A 142 -9.64 5.76 -10.81
N ALA A 143 -9.75 5.79 -9.48
CA ALA A 143 -9.64 4.61 -8.61
C ALA A 143 -10.45 3.39 -9.08
N PRO A 144 -11.72 3.51 -9.56
CA PRO A 144 -12.46 2.36 -10.08
C PRO A 144 -11.79 1.66 -11.28
N GLU A 145 -11.18 2.42 -12.19
CA GLU A 145 -10.45 1.85 -13.34
C GLU A 145 -9.22 1.08 -12.87
N ILE A 146 -8.48 1.65 -11.91
CA ILE A 146 -7.26 1.05 -11.36
C ILE A 146 -7.57 -0.20 -10.55
N PHE A 147 -8.67 -0.19 -9.80
CA PHE A 147 -9.16 -1.35 -9.07
C PHE A 147 -9.58 -2.49 -10.03
N GLU A 148 -10.34 -2.19 -11.08
CA GLU A 148 -10.70 -3.19 -12.09
C GLU A 148 -9.46 -3.76 -12.79
N HIS A 149 -8.47 -2.91 -13.09
CA HIS A 149 -7.20 -3.34 -13.67
C HIS A 149 -6.43 -4.28 -12.72
N SER A 150 -6.42 -3.98 -11.42
CA SER A 150 -5.82 -4.86 -10.40
C SER A 150 -6.44 -6.26 -10.41
N LYS A 151 -7.78 -6.33 -10.49
CA LYS A 151 -8.48 -7.62 -10.61
C LYS A 151 -8.23 -8.31 -11.94
N ALA A 152 -8.05 -7.55 -13.03
CA ALA A 152 -7.69 -8.10 -14.33
C ALA A 152 -6.32 -8.80 -14.28
N ILE A 153 -5.33 -8.19 -13.62
CA ILE A 153 -4.01 -8.82 -13.38
C ILE A 153 -4.17 -10.11 -12.56
N ALA A 154 -4.91 -10.05 -11.45
CA ALA A 154 -5.13 -11.21 -10.59
C ALA A 154 -5.79 -12.38 -11.33
N ARG A 155 -6.76 -12.11 -12.22
CA ARG A 155 -7.37 -13.13 -13.08
C ARG A 155 -6.39 -13.66 -14.13
N HIS A 156 -5.67 -12.79 -14.82
CA HIS A 156 -4.75 -13.17 -15.90
C HIS A 156 -3.67 -14.15 -15.42
N TYR A 157 -3.14 -13.93 -14.21
CA TYR A 157 -2.13 -14.81 -13.62
C TYR A 157 -2.70 -15.87 -12.66
N ASN A 158 -4.02 -16.06 -12.64
CA ASN A 158 -4.69 -17.03 -11.77
C ASN A 158 -4.27 -16.92 -10.29
N LEU A 159 -4.23 -15.69 -9.76
CA LEU A 159 -3.80 -15.40 -8.39
C LEU A 159 -4.92 -15.61 -7.36
N TYR A 160 -6.18 -15.64 -7.80
CA TYR A 160 -7.32 -15.91 -6.92
C TYR A 160 -7.35 -17.35 -6.37
N GLU A 161 -6.82 -18.32 -7.13
CA GLU A 161 -6.91 -19.76 -6.82
C GLU A 161 -6.50 -20.13 -5.39
N ASN A 162 -5.46 -19.49 -4.86
CA ASN A 162 -4.93 -19.75 -3.52
C ASN A 162 -4.70 -18.43 -2.76
N ALA A 163 -5.56 -17.44 -2.98
CA ALA A 163 -5.53 -16.19 -2.23
C ALA A 163 -6.23 -16.34 -0.86
N CYS A 164 -5.62 -15.79 0.18
CA CYS A 164 -6.24 -15.57 1.48
C CYS A 164 -6.58 -14.09 1.59
N LEU A 165 -7.75 -13.73 1.07
CA LEU A 165 -8.36 -12.41 1.25
C LEU A 165 -8.92 -12.27 2.67
N GLN A 166 -9.25 -11.05 3.08
CA GLN A 166 -9.76 -10.74 4.42
C GLN A 166 -8.88 -11.31 5.55
N THR A 167 -7.56 -11.34 5.34
CA THR A 167 -6.62 -12.04 6.22
C THR A 167 -5.41 -11.15 6.50
N GLY A 168 -5.22 -10.75 7.75
CA GLY A 168 -4.04 -10.02 8.21
C GLY A 168 -2.95 -10.97 8.73
N VAL A 169 -1.71 -10.81 8.25
CA VAL A 169 -0.56 -11.53 8.81
C VAL A 169 -0.17 -10.92 10.17
N THR A 170 -0.03 -11.78 11.18
CA THR A 170 0.31 -11.39 12.57
C THR A 170 1.71 -11.80 12.97
N GLU A 171 2.27 -12.86 12.37
CA GLU A 171 3.63 -13.34 12.63
C GLU A 171 4.29 -13.88 11.37
N LEU A 172 5.57 -13.57 11.21
CA LEU A 172 6.49 -14.24 10.29
C LEU A 172 7.72 -14.68 11.07
N ARG A 173 7.97 -15.98 11.11
CA ARG A 173 9.10 -16.53 11.85
C ARG A 173 9.83 -17.57 11.03
N TRP A 174 11.14 -17.42 10.90
CA TRP A 174 11.98 -18.46 10.32
C TRP A 174 12.11 -19.63 11.32
N ASP A 175 11.98 -20.85 10.82
CA ASP A 175 12.18 -22.08 11.55
C ASP A 175 13.38 -22.84 10.99
N ASP A 176 14.54 -22.72 11.66
CA ASP A 176 15.80 -23.35 11.23
C ASP A 176 15.70 -24.88 11.11
N ALA A 177 14.88 -25.53 11.95
CA ALA A 177 14.76 -26.98 11.94
C ALA A 177 14.09 -27.51 10.67
N SER A 178 13.12 -26.78 10.13
CA SER A 178 12.43 -27.16 8.89
C SER A 178 12.93 -26.38 7.65
N GLY A 179 13.73 -25.33 7.83
CA GLY A 179 14.15 -24.45 6.75
C GLY A 179 12.95 -23.80 6.06
N ARG A 180 11.97 -23.33 6.85
CA ARG A 180 10.72 -22.72 6.37
C ARG A 180 10.38 -21.48 7.16
N TRP A 181 9.66 -20.58 6.52
CA TRP A 181 8.89 -19.54 7.20
C TRP A 181 7.61 -20.15 7.77
N VAL A 182 7.34 -19.90 9.04
CA VAL A 182 6.05 -20.12 9.69
C VAL A 182 5.29 -18.81 9.69
N ILE A 183 4.07 -18.84 9.17
CA ILE A 183 3.22 -17.66 8.96
C ILE A 183 1.95 -17.84 9.78
N ARG A 184 1.65 -16.86 10.65
CA ARG A 184 0.39 -16.79 11.39
C ARG A 184 -0.45 -15.61 10.95
N THR A 185 -1.76 -15.77 11.06
CA THR A 185 -2.75 -14.74 10.67
C THR A 185 -3.75 -14.47 11.79
N ASP A 186 -4.51 -13.40 11.64
CA ASP A 186 -5.67 -13.06 12.48
C ASP A 186 -6.86 -14.01 12.31
N ARG A 187 -6.76 -14.98 11.40
CA ARG A 187 -7.76 -16.04 11.17
C ARG A 187 -7.38 -17.39 11.77
N GLY A 188 -6.31 -17.43 12.56
CA GLY A 188 -5.82 -18.66 13.19
C GLY A 188 -5.00 -19.55 12.26
N ASP A 189 -4.66 -19.08 11.05
CA ASP A 189 -3.78 -19.82 10.17
C ASP A 189 -2.40 -20.01 10.81
N CYS A 190 -1.77 -21.14 10.52
CA CYS A 190 -0.40 -21.44 10.90
C CYS A 190 0.19 -22.39 9.85
N PHE A 191 0.53 -21.83 8.69
CA PHE A 191 1.03 -22.56 7.53
C PHE A 191 2.52 -22.24 7.29
N LYS A 192 3.16 -22.98 6.39
CA LYS A 192 4.58 -22.84 6.06
C LYS A 192 4.82 -22.34 4.64
N ALA A 193 5.92 -21.62 4.44
CA ALA A 193 6.39 -21.23 3.12
C ALA A 193 7.91 -21.39 2.97
N GLN A 194 8.39 -21.71 1.77
CA GLN A 194 9.84 -21.69 1.47
C GLN A 194 10.33 -20.26 1.30
N PHE A 195 9.57 -19.45 0.56
CA PHE A 195 9.88 -18.06 0.26
C PHE A 195 8.74 -17.14 0.74
N VAL A 196 9.12 -15.95 1.20
CA VAL A 196 8.18 -14.89 1.58
C VAL A 196 8.56 -13.61 0.83
N ALA A 197 7.57 -13.00 0.17
CA ALA A 197 7.70 -11.71 -0.48
C ALA A 197 6.82 -10.66 0.23
N MET A 198 7.44 -9.59 0.71
CA MET A 198 6.75 -8.48 1.37
C MET A 198 6.31 -7.44 0.33
N ALA A 199 5.00 -7.31 0.14
CA ALA A 199 4.37 -6.34 -0.76
C ALA A 199 3.25 -5.55 -0.06
N ASN A 200 3.43 -5.28 1.24
CA ASN A 200 2.43 -4.73 2.15
C ASN A 200 2.14 -3.22 1.96
N GLY A 201 2.91 -2.54 1.12
CA GLY A 201 2.71 -1.13 0.78
C GLY A 201 3.14 -0.15 1.89
N PRO A 202 3.53 1.09 1.54
CA PRO A 202 4.03 2.06 2.51
C PRO A 202 2.93 2.85 3.25
N LEU A 203 1.72 2.90 2.70
CA LEU A 203 0.60 3.74 3.18
C LEU A 203 -0.64 2.86 3.39
N ASN A 204 -0.54 1.89 4.29
CA ASN A 204 -1.54 0.84 4.49
C ASN A 204 -2.27 0.90 5.85
N ARG A 205 -1.89 1.85 6.72
CA ARG A 205 -2.57 2.11 8.00
C ARG A 205 -3.01 3.56 8.05
N PRO A 206 -4.32 3.83 8.17
CA PRO A 206 -4.78 5.20 8.34
C PRO A 206 -4.27 5.74 9.69
N LYS A 207 -3.94 7.03 9.72
CA LYS A 207 -3.52 7.73 10.93
C LYS A 207 -4.54 8.80 11.24
N LEU A 208 -5.16 8.73 12.41
CA LEU A 208 -6.10 9.75 12.85
C LEU A 208 -5.34 10.87 13.56
N PRO A 209 -5.71 12.14 13.33
CA PRO A 209 -5.10 13.26 14.04
C PRO A 209 -5.50 13.18 15.52
N GLY A 210 -4.55 13.44 16.43
CA GLY A 210 -4.76 13.40 17.88
C GLY A 210 -5.58 14.58 18.43
N ILE A 211 -6.66 14.98 17.77
CA ILE A 211 -7.49 16.14 18.14
C ILE A 211 -8.22 15.84 19.47
N PRO A 212 -8.05 16.67 20.51
CA PRO A 212 -8.81 16.51 21.75
C PRO A 212 -10.32 16.56 21.49
N GLY A 213 -11.05 15.56 22.01
CA GLY A 213 -12.51 15.47 21.83
C GLY A 213 -12.97 14.88 20.51
N ILE A 214 -12.09 14.35 19.65
CA ILE A 214 -12.48 13.75 18.35
C ILE A 214 -13.56 12.66 18.48
N THR A 215 -13.54 11.86 19.55
CA THR A 215 -14.54 10.82 19.83
C THR A 215 -15.89 11.35 20.31
N SER A 216 -16.00 12.65 20.62
CA SER A 216 -17.26 13.28 21.03
C SER A 216 -18.10 13.80 19.87
N PHE A 217 -17.58 13.72 18.64
CA PHE A 217 -18.32 14.08 17.43
C PHE A 217 -19.51 13.15 17.24
N LYS A 218 -20.68 13.71 16.93
CA LYS A 218 -21.96 12.98 16.86
C LYS A 218 -22.50 12.78 15.43
N GLY A 219 -21.75 13.21 14.42
CA GLY A 219 -22.12 13.05 13.01
C GLY A 219 -21.24 12.03 12.29
N GLU A 220 -21.68 11.63 11.10
CA GLU A 220 -20.83 11.01 10.07
C GLU A 220 -20.30 12.08 9.11
#